data_AF-A0A6S5CPB8-F1
#
_entry.id   AF-A0A6S5CPB8-F1
#
_cell.length_a   1.000
_cell.length_b   1.000
_cell.length_c   1.000
_cell.angle_alpha   90.00
_cell.angle_beta   90.00
_cell.angle_gamma   90.00
#
_symmetry.space_group_name_H-M   'P 1'
#
loop_
_entity.id
_entity.type
_entity.pdbx_description
1 polymer ?
#
loop_
_entity_poly.entity_id
_entity_poly.type
_entity_poly.pdbx_seq_one_letter_code
_entity_poly.pdbx_strand_id
1 'polypeptide(L)'
;MAKVPRSTTVSVRIDQATAEVWRQQATSAGLSVSDWIRGAVDAGQQTHIPTPRKRPSRPPRDTSNDADPALMRQLAALGSNLNQVARALNECRSKGDRMPVLEALAYLRSIEAEAAKLLPRLPPPPKPKAKGDDDAH
;
A
#
# COMPACT_ATOMS: atom_id res chain seq x y z
N MET A 1 13.34 -22.24 43.80
CA MET A 1 13.37 -20.84 43.33
C MET A 1 11.94 -20.34 43.19
N ALA A 2 11.58 -19.22 43.83
CA ALA A 2 10.23 -18.68 43.76
C ALA A 2 9.92 -18.19 42.33
N LYS A 3 8.78 -18.61 41.77
CA LYS A 3 8.35 -18.25 40.41
C LYS A 3 7.96 -16.77 40.39
N VAL A 4 8.69 -15.94 39.66
CA VAL A 4 8.37 -14.51 39.50
C VAL A 4 6.97 -14.37 38.85
N PRO A 5 6.04 -13.60 39.43
CA PRO A 5 4.71 -13.41 38.86
C PRO A 5 4.82 -12.68 37.51
N ARG A 6 4.21 -13.26 36.47
CA ARG A 6 4.23 -12.72 35.10
C ARG A 6 3.07 -11.71 34.97
N SER A 7 3.40 -10.42 34.86
CA SER A 7 2.42 -9.31 34.83
C SER A 7 2.15 -8.73 33.44
N THR A 8 2.95 -9.10 32.42
CA THR A 8 2.86 -8.51 31.07
C THR A 8 2.36 -9.54 30.05
N THR A 9 1.46 -9.09 29.17
CA THR A 9 0.92 -9.88 28.05
C THR A 9 1.45 -9.35 26.72
N VAL A 10 1.92 -10.25 25.86
CA VAL A 10 2.30 -9.96 24.47
C VAL A 10 1.24 -10.56 23.55
N SER A 11 0.63 -9.75 22.69
CA SER A 11 -0.37 -10.19 21.72
C SER A 11 0.29 -10.38 20.34
N VAL A 12 0.12 -11.55 19.75
CA VAL A 12 0.68 -11.90 18.43
C VAL A 12 -0.49 -12.13 17.47
N ARG A 13 -0.49 -11.42 16.34
CA ARG A 13 -1.47 -11.63 15.27
C ARG A 13 -0.97 -12.73 14.35
N ILE A 14 -1.75 -13.80 14.21
CA ILE A 14 -1.50 -14.94 13.34
C ILE A 14 -2.76 -15.27 12.56
N ASP A 15 -2.62 -15.99 11.45
CA ASP A 15 -3.76 -16.54 10.72
C ASP A 15 -4.45 -17.65 11.51
N GLN A 16 -5.70 -17.94 11.15
CA GLN A 16 -6.53 -18.90 11.86
C GLN A 16 -5.99 -20.34 11.77
N ALA A 17 -5.43 -20.73 10.62
CA ALA A 17 -4.91 -22.09 10.43
C ALA A 17 -3.70 -22.34 11.34
N THR A 18 -2.77 -21.39 11.41
CA THR A 18 -1.63 -21.45 12.35
C THR A 18 -2.10 -21.51 13.80
N ALA A 19 -3.13 -20.74 14.17
CA ALA A 19 -3.68 -20.78 15.52
C ALA A 19 -4.26 -22.14 15.91
N GLU A 20 -4.92 -22.83 14.97
CA GLU A 20 -5.48 -24.17 15.19
C GLU A 20 -4.38 -25.23 15.36
N VAL A 21 -3.34 -25.17 14.53
CA VAL A 21 -2.16 -26.05 14.65
C VAL A 21 -1.51 -25.91 16.04
N TRP A 22 -1.32 -24.68 16.51
CA TRP A 22 -0.72 -24.43 17.83
C TRP A 22 -1.59 -24.94 18.98
N ARG A 23 -2.92 -24.79 18.86
CA ARG A 23 -3.84 -25.36 19.87
C ARG A 23 -3.73 -26.88 19.91
N GLN A 24 -3.74 -27.55 18.76
CA GLN A 24 -3.62 -29.01 18.70
C GLN A 24 -2.29 -29.49 19.28
N GLN A 25 -1.18 -28.82 18.96
CA GLN A 25 0.14 -29.16 19.49
C GLN A 25 0.21 -28.95 21.01
N ALA A 26 -0.32 -27.83 21.51
CA ALA A 26 -0.40 -27.58 22.95
C ALA A 26 -1.26 -28.63 23.68
N THR A 27 -2.43 -28.99 23.12
CA THR A 27 -3.29 -30.03 23.68
C THR A 27 -2.63 -31.40 23.69
N SER A 28 -1.91 -31.76 22.62
CA SER A 28 -1.17 -33.03 22.56
C SER A 28 -0.05 -33.11 23.60
N ALA A 29 0.53 -31.97 23.97
CA ALA A 29 1.54 -31.84 25.02
C ALA A 29 0.93 -31.68 26.43
N GLY A 30 -0.40 -31.62 26.56
CA GLY A 30 -1.08 -31.39 27.84
C GLY A 30 -0.84 -29.99 28.45
N LEU A 31 -0.47 -29.01 27.62
CA LEU A 31 -0.09 -27.66 28.05
C LEU A 31 -1.10 -26.61 27.57
N SER A 32 -1.14 -25.47 28.25
CA SER A 32 -1.80 -24.28 27.70
C SER A 32 -1.01 -23.79 26.48
N VAL A 33 -1.68 -23.17 25.51
CA VAL A 33 -1.00 -22.58 24.33
C VAL A 33 0.12 -21.62 24.76
N SER A 34 -0.11 -20.83 25.80
CA SER A 34 0.87 -19.90 26.36
C SER A 34 2.10 -20.60 26.94
N ASP A 35 1.92 -21.72 27.65
CA ASP A 35 3.04 -22.46 28.26
C ASP A 35 3.78 -23.31 27.22
N TRP A 36 3.07 -23.83 26.21
CA TRP A 36 3.66 -24.55 25.09
C TRP A 36 4.54 -23.63 24.22
N ILE A 37 4.04 -22.43 23.85
CA ILE A 37 4.83 -21.44 23.10
C ILE A 37 6.05 -21.01 23.92
N ARG A 38 5.89 -20.74 25.22
CA ARG A 38 7.03 -20.37 26.08
C ARG A 38 8.04 -21.50 26.18
N GLY A 39 7.60 -22.75 26.33
CA GLY A 39 8.50 -23.90 26.34
C GLY A 39 9.36 -23.98 25.08
N ALA A 40 8.76 -23.74 23.90
CA ALA A 40 9.48 -23.71 22.63
C ALA A 40 10.43 -22.49 22.51
N VAL A 41 10.02 -21.31 22.99
CA VAL A 41 10.81 -20.06 22.93
C VAL A 41 11.97 -20.08 23.94
N ASP A 42 11.72 -20.51 25.18
CA ASP A 42 12.69 -20.58 26.28
C ASP A 42 13.72 -21.72 26.05
N ALA A 43 13.33 -22.79 25.35
CA ALA A 43 14.25 -23.84 24.89
C ALA A 43 15.22 -23.40 23.79
N GLY A 44 15.11 -22.15 23.31
CA GLY A 44 16.01 -21.61 22.30
C GLY A 44 15.93 -22.33 20.96
N GLN A 45 14.83 -23.02 20.67
CA GLN A 45 14.56 -23.61 19.36
C GLN A 45 14.35 -22.50 18.33
N GLN A 46 15.49 -21.97 17.86
CA GLN A 46 15.55 -21.12 16.69
C GLN A 46 14.94 -21.89 15.54
N THR A 47 13.84 -21.37 15.01
CA THR A 47 13.35 -21.83 13.72
C THR A 47 14.50 -21.66 12.73
N HIS A 48 14.94 -22.75 12.07
CA HIS A 48 15.87 -22.72 10.94
C HIS A 48 15.26 -22.03 9.70
N ILE A 49 14.32 -21.11 9.92
CA ILE A 49 13.67 -20.29 8.92
C ILE A 49 14.47 -18.98 8.92
N PRO A 50 15.04 -18.57 7.78
CA PRO A 50 15.72 -17.28 7.71
C PRO A 50 14.76 -16.21 8.20
N THR A 51 15.16 -15.47 9.24
CA THR A 51 14.47 -14.24 9.66
C THR A 51 14.15 -13.45 8.41
N PRO A 52 12.88 -13.07 8.14
CA PRO A 52 12.57 -12.22 7.00
C PRO A 52 13.49 -11.01 7.09
N ARG A 53 14.46 -10.92 6.18
CA ARG A 53 15.37 -9.78 6.09
C ARG A 53 14.44 -8.57 6.10
N LYS A 54 14.55 -7.72 7.12
CA LYS A 54 14.00 -6.37 7.04
C LYS A 54 14.42 -5.88 5.66
N ARG A 55 13.44 -5.60 4.79
CA ARG A 55 13.72 -5.03 3.47
C ARG A 55 14.72 -3.90 3.75
N PRO A 56 15.87 -3.85 3.06
CA PRO A 56 16.81 -2.76 3.24
C PRO A 56 15.98 -1.49 3.22
N SER A 57 16.15 -0.67 4.26
CA SER A 57 15.51 0.65 4.31
C SER A 57 15.72 1.24 2.93
N ARG A 58 14.63 1.50 2.21
CA ARG A 58 14.71 2.11 0.88
C ARG A 58 15.75 3.23 1.01
N PRO A 59 16.72 3.32 0.10
CA PRO A 59 17.67 4.42 0.14
C PRO A 59 16.88 5.72 0.36
N PRO A 60 17.39 6.66 1.18
CA PRO A 60 16.72 7.93 1.41
C PRO A 60 16.21 8.41 0.07
N ARG A 61 14.88 8.56 -0.03
CA ARG A 61 14.23 9.02 -1.26
C ARG A 61 15.04 10.22 -1.71
N ASP A 62 15.53 10.20 -2.95
CA ASP A 62 16.27 11.32 -3.49
C ASP A 62 15.36 12.56 -3.46
N THR A 63 15.56 13.41 -2.45
CA THR A 63 14.77 14.62 -2.22
C THR A 63 15.30 15.79 -3.03
N SER A 64 16.36 15.59 -3.83
CA SER A 64 16.90 16.62 -4.73
C SER A 64 15.89 17.08 -5.78
N ASN A 65 14.82 16.32 -5.98
CA ASN A 65 13.71 16.64 -6.87
C ASN A 65 12.34 16.59 -6.15
N ASP A 66 12.31 16.83 -4.83
CA ASP A 66 11.05 16.90 -4.11
C ASP A 66 10.28 18.14 -4.56
N ALA A 67 9.38 17.93 -5.51
CA ALA A 67 8.31 18.87 -5.83
C ALA A 67 7.59 19.27 -4.54
N ASP A 68 7.18 20.54 -4.45
CA ASP A 68 6.50 21.10 -3.28
C ASP A 68 5.45 20.11 -2.71
N PRO A 69 5.60 19.65 -1.46
CA PRO A 69 4.67 18.71 -0.85
C PRO A 69 3.22 19.19 -0.86
N ALA A 70 2.97 20.50 -0.80
CA ALA A 70 1.63 21.06 -0.92
C ALA A 70 1.05 20.85 -2.32
N LEU A 71 1.84 21.18 -3.35
CA LEU A 71 1.49 20.91 -4.76
C LEU A 71 1.25 19.42 -5.01
N MET A 72 2.08 18.53 -4.48
CA MET A 72 1.91 17.08 -4.63
C MET A 72 0.63 16.57 -3.97
N ARG A 73 0.26 17.11 -2.80
CA ARG A 73 -1.02 16.81 -2.14
C ARG A 73 -2.21 17.28 -2.98
N GLN A 74 -2.12 18.48 -3.57
CA GLN A 74 -3.16 19.01 -4.45
C GLN A 74 -3.32 18.15 -5.72
N LEU A 75 -2.23 17.76 -6.36
CA LEU A 75 -2.23 16.84 -7.50
C LEU A 75 -2.85 15.47 -7.13
N ALA A 76 -2.51 14.93 -5.97
CA ALA A 76 -3.11 13.69 -5.48
C ALA A 76 -4.62 13.83 -5.24
N ALA A 77 -5.07 14.95 -4.67
CA ALA A 77 -6.49 15.24 -4.47
C ALA A 77 -7.24 15.36 -5.82
N LEU A 78 -6.65 16.05 -6.80
CA LEU A 78 -7.20 16.13 -8.17
C LEU A 78 -7.32 14.74 -8.81
N GLY A 79 -6.27 13.91 -8.71
CA GLY A 79 -6.27 12.54 -9.23
C GLY A 79 -7.33 11.66 -8.56
N SER A 80 -7.53 11.80 -7.25
CA SER A 80 -8.59 11.10 -6.51
C SER A 80 -9.99 11.47 -7.02
N ASN A 81 -10.25 12.77 -7.22
CA ASN A 81 -11.53 13.25 -7.74
C ASN A 81 -11.81 12.72 -9.14
N LEU A 82 -10.82 12.75 -10.04
CA LEU A 82 -10.95 12.18 -11.39
C LEU A 82 -11.26 10.68 -11.36
N ASN A 83 -10.64 9.95 -10.43
CA ASN A 83 -10.91 8.53 -10.26
C ASN A 83 -12.33 8.25 -9.74
N GLN A 84 -12.87 9.12 -8.88
CA GLN A 84 -14.27 9.03 -8.44
C GLN A 84 -15.24 9.27 -9.60
N VAL A 85 -14.99 10.29 -10.43
CA VAL A 85 -15.77 10.54 -11.65
C VAL A 85 -15.72 9.34 -12.59
N ALA A 86 -14.53 8.79 -12.84
CA ALA A 86 -14.38 7.61 -13.69
C ALA A 86 -15.17 6.40 -13.17
N ARG A 87 -15.17 6.17 -11.85
CA ARG A 87 -15.96 5.10 -11.23
C ARG A 87 -17.46 5.32 -11.38
N ALA A 88 -17.95 6.53 -11.11
CA ALA A 88 -19.37 6.87 -11.27
C ALA A 88 -19.83 6.69 -12.72
N LEU A 89 -19.02 7.11 -13.71
CA LEU A 89 -19.33 6.93 -15.13
C LEU A 89 -19.36 5.46 -15.54
N ASN A 90 -18.42 4.66 -15.05
CA ASN A 90 -18.41 3.22 -15.29
C ASN A 90 -19.65 2.54 -14.67
N GLU A 91 -20.11 3.00 -13.51
CA GLU A 91 -21.33 2.52 -12.86
C GLU A 91 -22.57 2.88 -13.69
N CYS A 92 -22.72 4.13 -14.15
CA CYS A 92 -23.81 4.55 -15.04
C CYS A 92 -23.84 3.71 -16.33
N ARG A 93 -22.67 3.50 -16.97
CA ARG A 93 -22.54 2.65 -18.15
C ARG A 93 -22.99 1.21 -17.87
N SER A 94 -22.62 0.65 -16.72
CA SER A 94 -23.01 -0.71 -16.34
C SER A 94 -24.51 -0.88 -16.14
N LYS A 95 -25.21 0.18 -15.73
CA LYS A 95 -26.67 0.23 -15.58
C LYS A 95 -27.40 0.51 -16.91
N GLY A 96 -26.67 0.70 -18.01
CA GLY A 96 -27.22 0.98 -19.34
C GLY A 96 -27.64 2.43 -19.57
N ASP A 97 -27.41 3.32 -18.60
CA ASP A 97 -27.81 4.72 -18.68
C ASP A 97 -26.72 5.57 -19.35
N ARG A 98 -27.03 6.06 -20.56
CA ARG A 98 -26.08 6.80 -21.41
C ARG A 98 -26.14 8.31 -21.20
N MET A 99 -27.25 8.84 -20.71
CA MET A 99 -27.45 10.29 -20.55
C MET A 99 -26.49 10.89 -19.51
N PRO A 100 -26.31 10.30 -18.32
CA PRO A 100 -25.37 10.81 -17.31
C PRO A 100 -23.91 10.82 -17.79
N VAL A 101 -23.55 9.88 -18.68
CA VAL A 101 -22.19 9.79 -19.23
C VAL A 101 -21.92 10.94 -20.22
N LEU A 102 -22.90 11.25 -21.08
CA LEU A 102 -22.80 12.34 -22.04
C LEU A 102 -22.78 13.71 -21.34
N GLU A 103 -23.63 13.89 -20.33
CA GLU A 103 -23.65 15.12 -19.53
C GLU A 103 -22.34 15.34 -18.79
N ALA A 104 -21.79 14.30 -18.14
CA ALA A 104 -20.50 14.40 -17.48
C ALA A 104 -19.35 14.72 -18.45
N LEU A 105 -19.36 14.14 -19.66
CA LEU A 105 -18.38 14.48 -20.69
C LEU A 105 -18.49 15.94 -21.12
N ALA A 106 -19.70 16.47 -21.28
CA ALA A 106 -19.93 17.88 -21.62
C ALA A 106 -19.39 18.83 -20.52
N TYR A 107 -19.67 18.52 -19.25
CA TYR A 107 -19.14 19.28 -18.12
C TYR A 107 -17.61 19.20 -18.01
N LEU A 108 -17.01 18.02 -18.20
CA LEU A 108 -15.55 17.89 -18.18
C LEU A 108 -14.88 18.69 -19.29
N ARG A 109 -15.48 18.74 -20.48
CA ARG A 109 -15.02 19.57 -21.60
C ARG A 109 -15.15 21.07 -21.32
N SER A 110 -16.20 21.52 -20.64
CA SER A 110 -16.34 22.92 -20.27
C SER A 110 -15.29 23.33 -19.24
N ILE A 111 -15.03 22.47 -18.24
CA ILE A 111 -13.98 22.69 -17.23
C ILE A 111 -12.60 22.74 -17.89
N GLU A 112 -12.30 21.83 -18.83
CA GLU A 112 -11.04 21.85 -19.60
C GLU A 112 -10.87 23.18 -20.35
N ALA A 113 -11.91 23.65 -21.03
CA ALA A 113 -11.88 24.90 -21.78
C ALA A 113 -11.73 26.14 -20.89
N GLU A 114 -12.32 26.15 -19.70
CA GLU A 114 -12.16 27.24 -18.73
C GLU A 114 -10.79 27.22 -18.06
N ALA A 115 -10.29 26.04 -17.66
CA ALA A 115 -8.96 25.88 -17.10
C ALA A 115 -7.86 26.32 -18.09
N ALA A 116 -8.04 26.03 -19.38
CA ALA A 116 -7.12 26.46 -20.43
C ALA A 116 -7.01 28.00 -20.55
N LYS A 117 -8.01 28.76 -20.11
CA LYS A 117 -7.97 30.23 -20.07
C LYS A 117 -7.17 30.75 -18.87
N LEU A 118 -7.11 29.97 -17.80
CA LEU A 118 -6.47 30.36 -16.54
C LEU A 118 -5.00 29.94 -16.46
N LEU A 119 -4.63 28.87 -17.17
CA LEU A 119 -3.26 28.36 -17.16
C LEU A 119 -2.39 29.12 -18.17
N PRO A 120 -1.20 29.64 -17.78
CA PRO A 120 -0.21 30.05 -18.76
C PRO A 120 0.10 28.85 -19.66
N ARG A 121 0.25 29.05 -20.97
CA ARG A 121 0.59 27.97 -21.90
C ARG A 121 1.85 27.28 -21.39
N LEU A 122 1.69 26.08 -20.85
CA LEU A 122 2.82 25.28 -20.39
C LEU A 122 3.72 25.02 -21.60
N PRO A 123 5.04 25.13 -21.45
CA PRO A 123 5.96 24.75 -22.52
C PRO A 123 5.70 23.29 -22.89
N PRO A 124 5.82 22.93 -24.19
CA PRO A 124 5.64 21.55 -24.62
C PRO A 124 6.55 20.62 -23.82
N PRO A 125 6.08 19.41 -23.48
CA PRO A 125 6.87 18.47 -22.69
C PRO A 125 8.22 18.21 -23.37
N PRO A 126 9.32 18.08 -22.61
CA PRO A 126 10.62 17.81 -23.17
C PRO A 126 10.57 16.51 -23.98
N LYS A 127 11.13 16.52 -25.19
CA LYS A 127 11.21 15.32 -26.02
C LYS A 127 11.92 14.22 -25.22
N PRO A 128 11.38 12.99 -25.15
CA PRO A 128 12.07 11.90 -24.49
C PRO A 128 13.45 11.74 -25.13
N LYS A 129 14.50 11.75 -24.31
CA LYS A 129 15.85 11.43 -24.79
C LYS A 129 15.76 10.03 -25.39
N ALA A 130 16.08 9.91 -26.68
CA ALA A 130 16.29 8.60 -27.28
C ALA A 130 17.26 7.85 -26.38
N LYS A 131 16.83 6.68 -25.89
CA LYS A 131 17.67 5.78 -25.12
C LYS A 131 18.88 5.48 -26.01
N GLY A 132 20.03 6.05 -25.65
CA GLY A 132 21.29 5.79 -26.33
C GLY A 132 21.51 4.29 -26.32
N ASP A 133 21.64 3.74 -27.51
CA ASP A 133 22.19 2.42 -27.76
C ASP A 133 23.69 2.59 -27.48
N ASP A 134 24.11 2.33 -26.25
CA ASP A 134 25.52 2.37 -25.85
C ASP A 134 25.78 1.16 -24.96
N ASP A 135 25.74 -0.01 -25.61
CA ASP A 135 26.35 -1.25 -25.16
C ASP A 135 26.86 -1.98 -26.42
N ALA A 136 27.93 -1.46 -27.00
CA ALA A 136 28.85 -2.21 -27.83
C ALA A 136 30.20 -1.51 -27.83
N HIS A 137 31.14 -1.98 -27.00
CA HIS A 137 32.52 -2.34 -27.35
C HIS A 137 33.29 -2.84 -26.13
#